data_AF-A0A2N1G9B7-F1
#
_entry.id   AF-A0A2N1G9B7-F1
#
_cell.length_a   1.000
_cell.length_b   1.000
_cell.length_c   1.000
_cell.angle_alpha   90.00
_cell.angle_beta   90.00
_cell.angle_gamma   90.00
#
_symmetry.space_group_name_H-M   'P 1'
#
loop_
_entity.id
_entity.type
_entity.pdbx_description
1 polymer ?
#
loop_
_entity_poly.entity_id
_entity_poly.type
_entity_poly.pdbx_seq_one_letter_code
_entity_poly.pdbx_strand_id
1 'polypeptide(L)'
;MENFRNINPVKVDKTTIINLEKGKLPPQVLELEEAVLGAMMIDKKGVDDVIDILSPDAFYKDAHKHIFEAIVQLFTETQPIDLLTVSAQLKKNAKLDLAGGDFYLIQLTQKISSSAHIEFHSRIILQKFIQRSLIRISSEIIEESYDETTDVFDLLDRAESKLYEVTQGNIKRSSETAQSLVLQAKKRIEEIAGQEGLSGVATGFEKLDKITSGWQPSDLIIIAARPAMGKTAFVLSMARNMAIDYGMPVALFSLEMASVQLITRLISSETGLSSEKLRTGKLEKHEWEQLSTKVKNLEKAPLYIDDTPSLSIFDLRAKARRLVSQHGIRIIIVDYLQLMTAGGNGKGGGNREQEISTISRNLKALAKELNVPVIALSQLSRAVETRGSSKRPLLSDLRESGAIEQDADIVSFLYRPEYYKIDEWDDDEASNTAGQAEIMIAKHRNGSIENVRLKFIGHLGKFDNLEDHSGNYDDLPSSMNQDDNPFQTKNLPSPHEAFGSNLNDDDEDSDMPF
;
A
#
# COMPACT_ATOMS: atom_id res chain seq x y z
N MET A 1 -20.24 6.73 74.71
CA MET A 1 -19.43 7.21 73.59
C MET A 1 -19.39 6.10 72.55
N GLU A 2 -20.32 6.14 71.59
CA GLU A 2 -20.35 5.17 70.49
C GLU A 2 -19.47 5.66 69.34
N ASN A 3 -18.60 4.78 68.86
CA ASN A 3 -17.66 5.03 67.77
C ASN A 3 -18.38 4.98 66.42
N PHE A 4 -18.56 6.14 65.79
CA PHE A 4 -18.97 6.22 64.39
C PHE A 4 -17.79 5.83 63.48
N ARG A 5 -17.93 4.73 62.75
CA ARG A 5 -17.03 4.37 61.64
C ARG A 5 -17.29 5.34 60.48
N ASN A 6 -16.24 6.04 60.09
CA ASN A 6 -16.22 6.95 58.95
C ASN A 6 -16.39 6.14 57.65
N ILE A 7 -17.50 6.33 56.94
CA ILE A 7 -17.75 5.71 55.63
C ILE A 7 -17.17 6.65 54.58
N ASN A 8 -16.07 6.25 53.94
CA ASN A 8 -15.56 6.96 52.77
C ASN A 8 -16.55 6.82 51.60
N PRO A 9 -16.92 7.89 50.90
CA PRO A 9 -17.77 7.79 49.73
C PRO A 9 -17.03 7.06 48.61
N VAL A 10 -17.64 5.99 48.09
CA VAL A 10 -17.18 5.31 46.88
C VAL A 10 -17.22 6.33 45.74
N LYS A 11 -16.06 6.66 45.16
CA LYS A 11 -15.98 7.40 43.90
C LYS A 11 -16.56 6.51 42.81
N VAL A 12 -17.79 6.76 42.42
CA VAL A 12 -18.41 6.14 41.24
C VAL A 12 -17.82 6.81 40.01
N ASP A 13 -17.20 6.03 39.14
CA ASP A 13 -16.71 6.48 37.85
C ASP A 13 -17.94 6.85 36.99
N LYS A 14 -18.18 8.15 36.78
CA LYS A 14 -19.40 8.65 36.11
C LYS A 14 -19.44 8.30 34.63
N THR A 15 -18.33 7.85 34.06
CA THR A 15 -18.17 7.43 32.66
C THR A 15 -19.05 6.23 32.28
N THR A 16 -19.51 5.44 33.27
CA THR A 16 -20.40 4.28 33.03
C THR A 16 -21.88 4.63 33.01
N ILE A 17 -22.26 5.88 33.32
CA ILE A 17 -23.66 6.30 33.37
C ILE A 17 -24.09 6.73 31.96
N ILE A 18 -24.47 5.74 31.15
CA ILE A 18 -25.11 5.97 29.83
C ILE A 18 -26.37 6.79 30.08
N ASN A 19 -26.42 7.99 29.49
CA ASN A 19 -27.52 8.91 29.66
C ASN A 19 -28.83 8.24 29.18
N LEU A 20 -29.71 7.90 30.13
CA LEU A 20 -30.97 7.16 29.94
C LEU A 20 -32.05 7.95 29.20
N GLU A 21 -31.69 9.05 28.52
CA GLU A 21 -32.60 10.05 27.95
C GLU A 21 -33.60 9.49 26.93
N LYS A 22 -33.43 8.24 26.45
CA LYS A 22 -34.39 7.55 25.56
C LYS A 22 -34.95 6.23 26.08
N GLY A 23 -34.65 5.81 27.32
CA GLY A 23 -35.14 4.54 27.89
C GLY A 23 -34.79 3.28 27.09
N LYS A 24 -33.79 3.37 26.20
CA LYS A 24 -33.34 2.24 25.38
C LYS A 24 -32.23 1.50 26.12
N LEU A 25 -32.40 0.19 26.27
CA LEU A 25 -31.34 -0.67 26.78
C LEU A 25 -30.14 -0.66 25.81
N PRO A 26 -28.89 -0.65 26.31
CA PRO A 26 -27.72 -0.81 25.47
C PRO A 26 -27.85 -2.09 24.62
N PRO A 27 -27.36 -2.09 23.36
CA PRO A 27 -27.44 -3.25 22.49
C PRO A 27 -26.82 -4.50 23.13
N GLN A 28 -27.63 -5.54 23.33
CA GLN A 28 -27.24 -6.78 23.99
C GLN A 28 -28.01 -7.97 23.41
N VAL A 29 -27.50 -9.17 23.63
CA VAL A 29 -28.12 -10.43 23.22
C VAL A 29 -27.76 -11.56 24.18
N LEU A 30 -28.37 -11.53 25.37
CA LEU A 30 -28.00 -12.43 26.47
C LEU A 30 -28.16 -13.91 26.11
N GLU A 31 -29.21 -14.26 25.37
CA GLU A 31 -29.47 -15.64 24.95
C GLU A 31 -28.32 -16.22 24.12
N LEU A 32 -27.71 -15.41 23.25
CA LEU A 32 -26.56 -15.85 22.45
C LEU A 32 -25.27 -15.88 23.28
N GLU A 33 -25.10 -14.95 24.23
CA GLU A 33 -23.95 -15.01 25.15
C GLU A 33 -23.97 -16.29 25.99
N GLU A 34 -25.12 -16.64 26.55
CA GLU A 34 -25.32 -17.90 27.26
C GLU A 34 -25.06 -19.08 26.34
N ALA A 35 -25.51 -18.98 25.09
CA ALA A 35 -25.37 -20.05 24.12
C ALA A 35 -23.90 -20.32 23.76
N VAL A 36 -23.13 -19.26 23.50
CA VAL A 36 -21.72 -19.36 23.15
C VAL A 36 -20.91 -19.93 24.30
N LEU A 37 -21.11 -19.43 25.53
CA LEU A 37 -20.40 -19.95 26.71
C LEU A 37 -20.74 -21.41 27.01
N GLY A 38 -22.03 -21.77 26.91
CA GLY A 38 -22.48 -23.15 27.08
C GLY A 38 -21.85 -24.10 26.06
N ALA A 39 -21.82 -23.70 24.78
CA ALA A 39 -21.19 -24.49 23.72
C ALA A 39 -19.68 -24.66 23.92
N MET A 40 -18.97 -23.60 24.33
CA MET A 40 -17.52 -23.66 24.61
C MET A 40 -17.16 -24.63 25.76
N MET A 41 -18.06 -24.84 26.72
CA MET A 41 -17.87 -25.77 27.85
C MET A 41 -18.24 -27.22 27.51
N ILE A 42 -18.87 -27.47 26.35
CA ILE A 42 -19.32 -28.81 25.91
C ILE A 42 -18.44 -29.33 24.78
N ASP A 43 -18.20 -28.48 23.77
CA ASP A 43 -17.49 -28.86 22.55
C ASP A 43 -16.19 -28.08 22.41
N LYS A 44 -15.09 -28.82 22.36
CA LYS A 44 -13.74 -28.27 22.16
C LYS A 44 -13.63 -27.46 20.86
N LYS A 45 -14.31 -27.89 19.77
CA LYS A 45 -14.29 -27.12 18.51
C LYS A 45 -14.91 -25.74 18.66
N GLY A 46 -15.94 -25.61 19.49
CA GLY A 46 -16.57 -24.32 19.75
C GLY A 46 -15.63 -23.31 20.43
N VAL A 47 -14.61 -23.78 21.14
CA VAL A 47 -13.59 -22.90 21.72
C VAL A 47 -12.69 -22.32 20.62
N ASP A 48 -12.17 -23.18 19.74
CA ASP A 48 -11.23 -22.80 18.68
C ASP A 48 -11.86 -21.76 17.73
N ASP A 49 -13.12 -21.94 17.36
CA ASP A 49 -13.83 -21.04 16.45
C ASP A 49 -14.17 -19.67 17.06
N VAL A 50 -14.30 -19.58 18.39
CA VAL A 50 -14.81 -18.38 19.09
C VAL A 50 -13.72 -17.51 19.68
N ILE A 51 -12.63 -18.10 20.16
CA ILE A 51 -11.52 -17.36 20.80
C ILE A 51 -10.91 -16.31 19.87
N ASP A 52 -10.91 -16.55 18.57
CA ASP A 52 -10.41 -15.58 17.59
C ASP A 52 -11.40 -14.45 17.28
N ILE A 53 -12.68 -14.63 17.58
CA ILE A 53 -13.76 -13.68 17.25
C ILE A 53 -14.08 -12.75 18.42
N LEU A 54 -14.12 -13.28 19.64
CA LEU A 54 -14.61 -12.55 20.82
C LEU A 54 -13.48 -12.21 21.81
N SER A 55 -13.58 -11.02 22.39
CA SER A 55 -12.83 -10.62 23.58
C SER A 55 -13.72 -10.68 24.83
N PRO A 56 -13.17 -10.74 26.05
CA PRO A 56 -13.96 -10.68 27.28
C PRO A 56 -14.90 -9.48 27.34
N ASP A 57 -14.45 -8.31 26.87
CA ASP A 57 -15.24 -7.07 26.87
C ASP A 57 -16.44 -7.12 25.90
N ALA A 58 -16.46 -8.08 24.98
CA ALA A 58 -17.56 -8.25 24.04
C ALA A 58 -18.87 -8.69 24.71
N PHE A 59 -18.80 -9.29 25.91
CA PHE A 59 -19.98 -9.71 26.66
C PHE A 59 -20.60 -8.54 27.43
N TYR A 60 -21.93 -8.45 27.42
CA TYR A 60 -22.65 -7.42 28.15
C TYR A 60 -22.71 -7.74 29.65
N LYS A 61 -22.99 -8.99 30.01
CA LYS A 61 -23.13 -9.41 31.42
C LYS A 61 -21.76 -9.66 32.04
N ASP A 62 -21.45 -9.01 33.15
CA ASP A 62 -20.14 -9.15 33.81
C ASP A 62 -19.82 -10.60 34.22
N ALA A 63 -20.83 -11.36 34.64
CA ALA A 63 -20.68 -12.79 34.89
C ALA A 63 -20.13 -13.55 33.67
N HIS A 64 -20.62 -13.23 32.46
CA HIS A 64 -20.16 -13.84 31.22
C HIS A 64 -18.73 -13.44 30.87
N LYS A 65 -18.34 -12.19 31.15
CA LYS A 65 -16.95 -11.72 30.99
C LYS A 65 -15.99 -12.58 31.82
N HIS A 66 -16.30 -12.79 33.10
CA HIS A 66 -15.46 -13.59 33.99
C HIS A 66 -15.37 -15.06 33.57
N ILE A 67 -16.47 -15.64 33.09
CA ILE A 67 -16.47 -17.01 32.56
C ILE A 67 -15.58 -17.09 31.31
N PHE A 68 -15.72 -16.15 30.38
CA PHE A 68 -14.90 -16.11 29.17
C PHE A 68 -13.41 -15.86 29.48
N GLU A 69 -13.08 -14.96 30.42
CA GLU A 69 -11.70 -14.76 30.91
C GLU A 69 -11.08 -16.07 31.41
N ALA A 70 -11.83 -16.85 32.20
CA ALA A 70 -11.38 -18.14 32.69
C ALA A 70 -11.15 -19.14 31.55
N ILE A 71 -12.04 -19.18 30.55
CA ILE A 71 -11.90 -20.02 29.35
C ILE A 71 -10.64 -19.64 28.56
N VAL A 72 -10.40 -18.35 28.32
CA VAL A 72 -9.22 -17.84 27.61
C VAL A 72 -7.94 -18.19 28.36
N GLN A 73 -7.95 -18.09 29.69
CA GLN A 73 -6.81 -18.47 30.52
C GLN A 73 -6.50 -19.97 30.39
N LEU A 74 -7.51 -20.82 30.52
CA LEU A 74 -7.36 -22.27 30.33
C LEU A 74 -6.86 -22.63 28.93
N PHE A 75 -7.37 -21.95 27.90
CA PHE A 75 -6.91 -22.12 26.52
C PHE A 75 -5.43 -21.78 26.36
N THR A 76 -5.00 -20.65 26.94
CA THR A 76 -3.60 -20.18 26.90
C THR A 76 -2.67 -21.13 27.65
N GLU A 77 -3.12 -21.67 28.78
CA GLU A 77 -2.41 -22.70 29.55
C GLU A 77 -2.51 -24.10 28.92
N THR A 78 -3.14 -24.22 27.74
CA THR A 78 -3.35 -25.49 27.00
C THR A 78 -4.05 -26.56 27.84
N GLN A 79 -4.92 -26.14 28.76
CA GLN A 79 -5.71 -27.03 29.61
C GLN A 79 -7.05 -27.39 28.96
N PRO A 80 -7.62 -28.58 29.25
CA PRO A 80 -8.95 -28.93 28.78
C PRO A 80 -9.99 -27.94 29.32
N ILE A 81 -10.91 -27.52 28.45
CA ILE A 81 -11.99 -26.59 28.78
C ILE A 81 -13.27 -27.40 28.83
N ASP A 82 -13.79 -27.54 30.04
CA ASP A 82 -15.08 -28.14 30.33
C ASP A 82 -15.70 -27.44 31.56
N LEU A 83 -16.94 -27.81 31.90
CA LEU A 83 -17.65 -27.25 33.04
C LEU A 83 -16.84 -27.30 34.36
N LEU A 84 -16.13 -28.40 34.61
CA LEU A 84 -15.40 -28.61 35.87
C LEU A 84 -14.11 -27.80 35.89
N THR A 85 -13.37 -27.75 34.78
CA THR A 85 -12.13 -26.97 34.70
C THR A 85 -12.39 -25.48 34.74
N VAL A 86 -13.45 -25.01 34.08
CA VAL A 86 -13.88 -23.59 34.15
C VAL A 86 -14.33 -23.23 35.57
N SER A 87 -15.10 -24.09 36.25
CA SER A 87 -15.46 -23.88 37.67
C SER A 87 -14.23 -23.82 38.58
N ALA A 88 -13.29 -24.76 38.42
CA ALA A 88 -12.06 -24.79 39.19
C ALA A 88 -11.20 -23.54 38.96
N GLN A 89 -11.11 -23.08 37.70
CA GLN A 89 -10.37 -21.87 37.36
C GLN A 89 -11.03 -20.61 37.93
N LEU A 90 -12.37 -20.51 37.88
CA LEU A 90 -13.11 -19.41 38.50
C LEU A 90 -12.95 -19.39 40.03
N LYS A 91 -12.88 -20.56 40.67
CA LYS A 91 -12.56 -20.70 42.11
C LYS A 91 -11.14 -20.22 42.42
N LYS A 92 -10.16 -20.64 41.61
CA LYS A 92 -8.76 -20.21 41.73
C LYS A 92 -8.61 -18.69 41.60
N ASN A 93 -9.41 -18.08 40.71
CA ASN A 93 -9.43 -16.64 40.51
C ASN A 93 -10.31 -15.87 41.52
N ALA A 94 -10.96 -16.56 42.47
CA ALA A 94 -11.92 -15.99 43.42
C ALA A 94 -13.09 -15.23 42.75
N LYS A 95 -13.48 -15.62 41.52
CA LYS A 95 -14.56 -14.99 40.74
C LYS A 95 -15.80 -15.89 40.55
N LEU A 96 -15.82 -17.09 41.14
CA LEU A 96 -16.94 -18.04 40.97
C LEU A 96 -18.29 -17.45 41.41
N ASP A 97 -18.34 -16.79 42.57
CA ASP A 97 -19.57 -16.20 43.08
C ASP A 97 -20.05 -15.05 42.18
N LEU A 98 -19.13 -14.26 41.62
CA LEU A 98 -19.42 -13.20 40.65
C LEU A 98 -19.92 -13.74 39.30
N ALA A 99 -19.50 -14.96 38.93
CA ALA A 99 -19.97 -15.66 37.73
C ALA A 99 -21.35 -16.32 37.91
N GLY A 100 -21.95 -16.28 39.11
CA GLY A 100 -23.25 -16.89 39.40
C GLY A 100 -23.17 -18.30 40.02
N GLY A 101 -21.97 -18.76 40.38
CA GLY A 101 -21.75 -20.05 41.04
C GLY A 101 -21.82 -21.26 40.10
N ASP A 102 -21.58 -22.44 40.67
CA ASP A 102 -21.57 -23.71 39.93
C ASP A 102 -22.94 -24.01 39.27
N PHE A 103 -24.05 -23.62 39.92
CA PHE A 103 -25.39 -23.81 39.38
C PHE A 103 -25.62 -23.06 38.06
N TYR A 104 -25.09 -21.83 37.95
CA TYR A 104 -25.25 -21.05 36.73
C TYR A 104 -24.49 -21.65 35.55
N LEU A 105 -23.27 -22.15 35.78
CA LEU A 105 -22.48 -22.82 34.74
C LEU A 105 -23.18 -24.08 34.22
N ILE A 106 -23.81 -24.86 35.10
CA ILE A 106 -24.64 -26.03 34.72
C ILE A 106 -25.83 -25.58 33.87
N GLN A 107 -26.46 -24.46 34.21
CA GLN A 107 -27.59 -23.94 33.43
C GLN A 107 -27.16 -23.52 32.01
N LEU A 108 -25.97 -22.93 31.86
CA LEU A 108 -25.43 -22.55 30.55
C LEU A 108 -25.22 -23.76 29.64
N THR A 109 -24.67 -24.85 30.17
CA THR A 109 -24.45 -26.08 29.38
C THR A 109 -25.76 -26.76 29.00
N GLN A 110 -26.77 -26.73 29.87
CA GLN A 110 -28.08 -27.33 29.58
C GLN A 110 -28.89 -26.59 28.50
N LYS A 111 -28.63 -25.31 28.28
CA LYS A 111 -29.34 -24.51 27.25
C LYS A 111 -28.85 -24.80 25.82
N ILE A 112 -27.72 -25.48 25.65
CA ILE A 112 -27.18 -25.84 24.34
C ILE A 112 -27.63 -27.22 23.90
N SER A 113 -28.05 -27.30 22.63
CA SER A 113 -28.29 -28.56 21.94
C SER A 113 -27.29 -28.81 20.79
N SER A 114 -26.64 -27.77 20.25
CA SER A 114 -25.67 -27.87 19.16
C SER A 114 -24.66 -26.73 19.16
N SER A 115 -23.41 -27.02 18.81
CA SER A 115 -22.31 -26.07 18.58
C SER A 115 -22.19 -25.60 17.12
N ALA A 116 -22.97 -26.17 16.19
CA ALA A 116 -22.77 -26.01 14.74
C ALA A 116 -22.88 -24.57 14.20
N HIS A 117 -23.49 -23.65 14.95
CA HIS A 117 -23.68 -22.25 14.57
C HIS A 117 -23.02 -21.26 15.55
N ILE A 118 -22.11 -21.74 16.39
CA ILE A 118 -21.47 -20.91 17.42
C ILE A 118 -20.71 -19.73 16.80
N GLU A 119 -20.06 -19.90 15.65
CA GLU A 119 -19.36 -18.83 14.94
C GLU A 119 -20.32 -17.68 14.55
N PHE A 120 -21.49 -18.03 14.02
CA PHE A 120 -22.51 -17.04 13.64
C PHE A 120 -23.05 -16.30 14.86
N HIS A 121 -23.32 -17.01 15.97
CA HIS A 121 -23.75 -16.39 17.22
C HIS A 121 -22.70 -15.46 17.81
N SER A 122 -21.43 -15.86 17.79
CA SER A 122 -20.30 -15.04 18.23
C SER A 122 -20.17 -13.76 17.41
N ARG A 123 -20.35 -13.83 16.08
CA ARG A 123 -20.39 -12.62 15.23
C ARG A 123 -21.52 -11.66 15.61
N ILE A 124 -22.68 -12.15 16.03
CA ILE A 124 -23.79 -11.29 16.50
C ILE A 124 -23.42 -10.61 17.83
N ILE A 125 -22.81 -11.33 18.78
CA ILE A 125 -22.33 -10.74 20.04
C ILE A 125 -21.31 -9.63 19.75
N LEU A 126 -20.36 -9.89 18.84
CA LEU A 126 -19.38 -8.89 18.39
C LEU A 126 -20.04 -7.66 17.79
N GLN A 127 -21.07 -7.83 16.95
CA GLN A 127 -21.85 -6.69 16.42
C GLN A 127 -22.49 -5.86 17.55
N LYS A 128 -23.06 -6.51 18.57
CA LYS A 128 -23.63 -5.81 19.74
C LYS A 128 -22.55 -5.08 20.54
N PHE A 129 -21.38 -5.69 20.71
CA PHE A 129 -20.23 -5.02 21.34
C PHE A 129 -19.80 -3.76 20.57
N ILE A 130 -19.64 -3.85 19.24
CA ILE A 130 -19.30 -2.70 18.40
C ILE A 130 -20.35 -1.59 18.57
N GLN A 131 -21.64 -1.93 18.55
CA GLN A 131 -22.71 -0.97 18.78
C GLN A 131 -22.61 -0.29 20.16
N ARG A 132 -22.30 -1.04 21.24
CA ARG A 132 -22.09 -0.47 22.58
C ARG A 132 -20.86 0.42 22.65
N SER A 133 -19.75 0.01 22.05
CA SER A 133 -18.52 0.79 21.99
C SER A 133 -18.71 2.11 21.25
N LEU A 134 -19.44 2.10 20.14
CA LEU A 134 -19.81 3.32 19.41
C LEU A 134 -20.68 4.26 20.25
N ILE A 135 -21.66 3.71 21.00
CA ILE A 135 -22.48 4.53 21.92
C ILE A 135 -21.60 5.18 23.00
N ARG A 136 -20.73 4.40 23.64
CA ARG A 136 -19.81 4.91 24.69
C ARG A 136 -18.93 6.03 24.15
N ILE A 137 -18.24 5.80 23.02
CA ILE A 137 -17.35 6.79 22.41
C ILE A 137 -18.13 8.04 22.00
N SER A 138 -19.32 7.87 21.44
CA SER A 138 -20.16 9.02 21.07
C SER A 138 -20.56 9.83 22.31
N SER A 139 -20.90 9.17 23.43
CA SER A 139 -21.21 9.86 24.69
C SER A 139 -20.00 10.62 25.24
N GLU A 140 -18.81 10.02 25.20
CA GLU A 140 -17.57 10.70 25.61
C GLU A 140 -17.28 11.91 24.70
N ILE A 141 -17.42 11.77 23.37
CA ILE A 141 -17.24 12.89 22.44
C ILE A 141 -18.26 14.01 22.70
N ILE A 142 -19.51 13.66 22.99
CA ILE A 142 -20.55 14.64 23.33
C ILE A 142 -20.18 15.39 24.61
N GLU A 143 -19.72 14.68 25.65
CA GLU A 143 -19.29 15.30 26.91
C GLU A 143 -18.10 16.23 26.70
N GLU A 144 -17.07 15.77 25.97
CA GLU A 144 -15.90 16.58 25.61
C GLU A 144 -16.27 17.79 24.72
N SER A 145 -17.32 17.69 23.91
CA SER A 145 -17.80 18.80 23.06
C SER A 145 -18.46 19.94 23.85
N TYR A 146 -18.93 19.69 25.08
CA TYR A 146 -19.45 20.73 25.97
C TYR A 146 -18.36 21.38 26.82
N ASP A 147 -17.14 20.84 26.82
CA ASP A 147 -16.01 21.41 27.56
C ASP A 147 -15.35 22.55 26.75
N GLU A 148 -15.71 23.79 27.09
CA GLU A 148 -15.18 25.00 26.45
C GLU A 148 -13.67 25.21 26.67
N THR A 149 -13.01 24.42 27.52
CA THR A 149 -11.56 24.54 27.78
C THR A 149 -10.70 23.72 26.81
N THR A 150 -11.32 22.82 26.03
CA THR A 150 -10.62 21.96 25.08
C THR A 150 -10.52 22.63 23.71
N ASP A 151 -9.34 22.56 23.07
CA ASP A 151 -9.17 23.03 21.69
C ASP A 151 -9.99 22.15 20.72
N VAL A 152 -10.66 22.79 19.76
CA VAL A 152 -11.56 22.09 18.82
C VAL A 152 -10.81 21.10 17.94
N PHE A 153 -9.56 21.38 17.55
CA PHE A 153 -8.76 20.47 16.75
C PHE A 153 -8.31 19.26 17.58
N ASP A 154 -7.93 19.48 18.85
CA ASP A 154 -7.61 18.39 19.78
C ASP A 154 -8.81 17.45 20.01
N LEU A 155 -10.02 18.03 20.09
CA LEU A 155 -11.26 17.26 20.21
C LEU A 155 -11.51 16.40 18.97
N LEU A 156 -11.30 16.95 17.76
CA LEU A 156 -11.44 16.22 16.51
C LEU A 156 -10.46 15.05 16.42
N ASP A 157 -9.18 15.27 16.75
CA ASP A 157 -8.15 14.23 16.73
C ASP A 157 -8.44 13.10 17.74
N ARG A 158 -8.91 13.43 18.94
CA ARG A 158 -9.31 12.43 19.95
C ARG A 158 -10.53 11.64 19.51
N ALA A 159 -11.54 12.31 18.96
CA ALA A 159 -12.73 11.65 18.42
C ALA A 159 -12.36 10.67 17.30
N GLU A 160 -11.46 11.08 16.40
CA GLU A 160 -10.96 10.25 15.31
C GLU A 160 -10.18 9.03 15.83
N SER A 161 -9.28 9.23 16.79
CA SER A 161 -8.49 8.16 17.41
C SER A 161 -9.37 7.11 18.09
N LYS A 162 -10.37 7.53 18.88
CA LYS A 162 -11.30 6.62 19.56
C LYS A 162 -12.13 5.80 18.57
N LEU A 163 -12.61 6.42 17.49
CA LEU A 163 -13.34 5.70 16.43
C LEU A 163 -12.44 4.71 15.71
N TYR A 164 -11.17 5.06 15.47
CA TYR A 164 -10.21 4.19 14.81
C TYR A 164 -9.92 2.91 15.61
N GLU A 165 -9.73 3.01 16.93
CA GLU A 165 -9.49 1.85 17.80
C GLU A 165 -10.60 0.79 17.70
N VAL A 166 -11.87 1.22 17.61
CA VAL A 166 -13.01 0.30 17.44
C VAL A 166 -12.98 -0.42 16.09
N THR A 167 -12.46 0.21 15.05
CA THR A 167 -12.37 -0.41 13.72
C THR A 167 -11.22 -1.42 13.61
N GLN A 168 -10.08 -1.15 14.25
CA GLN A 168 -8.90 -2.03 14.21
C GLN A 168 -9.04 -3.27 15.10
N GLY A 169 -9.59 -3.13 16.31
CA GLY A 169 -9.67 -4.23 17.27
C GLY A 169 -10.55 -5.41 16.85
N ASN A 170 -11.46 -5.20 15.89
CA ASN A 170 -12.54 -6.15 15.58
C ASN A 170 -12.41 -6.83 14.19
N ILE A 171 -11.40 -6.49 13.40
CA ILE A 171 -11.16 -7.10 12.07
C ILE A 171 -9.87 -7.92 12.13
N LYS A 172 -9.88 -9.04 12.88
CA LYS A 172 -8.90 -10.11 12.64
C LYS A 172 -9.30 -10.82 11.35
N ARG A 173 -8.49 -10.68 10.29
CA ARG A 173 -8.65 -11.53 9.09
C ARG A 173 -8.46 -12.98 9.52
N SER A 174 -9.41 -13.84 9.18
CA SER A 174 -9.28 -15.30 9.31
C SER A 174 -8.07 -15.78 8.52
N SER A 175 -7.29 -16.69 9.09
CA SER A 175 -6.17 -17.34 8.39
C SER A 175 -6.69 -18.03 7.13
N GLU A 176 -6.05 -17.79 5.99
CA GLU A 176 -6.34 -18.52 4.76
C GLU A 176 -5.53 -19.82 4.71
N THR A 177 -6.13 -20.90 4.20
CA THR A 177 -5.42 -22.16 3.99
C THR A 177 -4.41 -22.04 2.85
N ALA A 178 -3.30 -22.78 2.91
CA ALA A 178 -2.34 -22.82 1.80
C ALA A 178 -3.00 -23.24 0.46
N GLN A 179 -4.00 -24.12 0.53
CA GLN A 179 -4.74 -24.58 -0.65
C GLN A 179 -5.53 -23.45 -1.33
N SER A 180 -6.24 -22.63 -0.56
CA SER A 180 -6.97 -21.47 -1.11
C SER A 180 -6.01 -20.45 -1.72
N LEU A 181 -4.89 -20.17 -1.05
CA LEU A 181 -3.86 -19.26 -1.55
C LEU A 181 -3.21 -19.76 -2.85
N VAL A 182 -2.92 -21.06 -2.95
CA VAL A 182 -2.36 -21.65 -4.18
C VAL A 182 -3.35 -21.56 -5.34
N LEU A 183 -4.65 -21.80 -5.10
CA LEU A 183 -5.67 -21.66 -6.13
C LEU A 183 -5.80 -20.21 -6.61
N GLN A 184 -5.79 -19.24 -5.69
CA GLN A 184 -5.77 -17.82 -6.03
C GLN A 184 -4.53 -17.45 -6.84
N ALA A 185 -3.35 -17.94 -6.43
CA ALA A 185 -2.09 -17.67 -7.12
C ALA A 185 -2.08 -18.25 -8.54
N LYS A 186 -2.56 -19.48 -8.74
CA LYS A 186 -2.68 -20.09 -10.07
C LYS A 186 -3.58 -19.28 -10.99
N LYS A 187 -4.76 -18.89 -10.50
CA LYS A 187 -5.71 -18.07 -11.26
C LYS A 187 -5.08 -16.74 -11.69
N ARG A 188 -4.33 -16.08 -10.79
CA ARG A 188 -3.62 -14.83 -11.10
C ARG A 188 -2.53 -15.02 -12.15
N ILE A 189 -1.79 -16.14 -12.10
CA ILE A 189 -0.77 -16.46 -13.12
C ILE A 189 -1.43 -16.69 -14.49
N GLU A 190 -2.56 -17.39 -14.53
CA GLU A 190 -3.32 -17.61 -15.78
C GLU A 190 -3.85 -16.29 -16.37
N GLU A 191 -4.36 -15.39 -15.52
CA GLU A 191 -4.80 -14.04 -15.93
C GLU A 191 -3.65 -13.22 -16.53
N ILE A 192 -2.46 -13.28 -15.93
CA ILE A 192 -1.25 -12.59 -16.43
C ILE A 192 -0.77 -13.22 -17.74
N ALA A 193 -0.75 -14.56 -17.84
CA ALA A 193 -0.30 -15.26 -19.04
C ALA A 193 -1.21 -15.03 -20.25
N GLY A 194 -2.51 -14.74 -20.02
CA GLY A 194 -3.49 -14.47 -21.06
C GLY A 194 -3.54 -13.01 -21.54
N GLN A 195 -2.86 -12.08 -20.87
CA GLN A 195 -2.82 -10.67 -21.24
C GLN A 195 -1.44 -10.30 -21.83
N GLU A 196 -1.43 -9.70 -23.01
CA GLU A 196 -0.23 -8.99 -23.49
C GLU A 196 -0.05 -7.72 -22.65
N GLY A 197 0.96 -7.69 -21.79
CA GLY A 197 1.24 -6.52 -20.95
C GLY A 197 2.06 -6.84 -19.69
N LEU A 198 2.31 -5.80 -18.91
CA LEU A 198 2.98 -5.89 -17.61
C LEU A 198 1.99 -6.41 -16.56
N SER A 199 2.49 -7.16 -15.57
CA SER A 199 1.66 -7.67 -14.47
C SER A 199 1.23 -6.57 -13.48
N GLY A 200 1.98 -5.47 -13.42
CA GLY A 200 1.73 -4.29 -12.59
C GLY A 200 1.27 -3.07 -13.37
N VAL A 201 1.27 -1.92 -12.70
CA VAL A 201 0.98 -0.59 -13.29
C VAL A 201 2.21 -0.14 -14.08
N ALA A 202 2.06 0.03 -15.40
CA ALA A 202 3.14 0.46 -16.29
C ALA A 202 3.66 1.85 -15.93
N THR A 203 4.98 2.05 -15.90
CA THR A 203 5.59 3.36 -15.65
C THR A 203 5.72 4.21 -16.91
N GLY A 204 5.74 3.56 -18.08
CA GLY A 204 6.08 4.20 -19.36
C GLY A 204 7.58 4.38 -19.55
N PHE A 205 8.40 3.94 -18.60
CA PHE A 205 9.84 3.82 -18.77
C PHE A 205 10.18 2.35 -19.05
N GLU A 206 10.45 2.01 -20.31
CA GLU A 206 10.52 0.63 -20.79
C GLU A 206 11.53 -0.23 -20.02
N LYS A 207 12.73 0.33 -19.79
CA LYS A 207 13.79 -0.35 -19.03
C LYS A 207 13.40 -0.57 -17.57
N LEU A 208 12.72 0.40 -16.94
CA LEU A 208 12.24 0.28 -15.57
C LEU A 208 11.11 -0.74 -15.46
N ASP A 209 10.19 -0.73 -16.43
CA ASP A 209 9.08 -1.68 -16.53
C ASP A 209 9.58 -3.10 -16.76
N LYS A 210 10.65 -3.29 -17.52
CA LYS A 210 11.30 -4.60 -17.71
C LYS A 210 11.84 -5.20 -16.41
N ILE A 211 12.39 -4.37 -15.53
CA ILE A 211 12.95 -4.82 -14.23
C ILE A 211 11.83 -5.06 -13.20
N THR A 212 10.83 -4.18 -13.18
CA THR A 212 9.79 -4.19 -12.14
C THR A 212 8.56 -5.01 -12.53
N SER A 213 8.41 -5.33 -13.82
CA SER A 213 7.14 -5.78 -14.42
C SER A 213 5.98 -4.81 -14.14
N GLY A 214 6.29 -3.51 -14.06
CA GLY A 214 5.38 -2.46 -13.59
C GLY A 214 5.20 -2.48 -12.06
N TRP A 215 4.61 -1.42 -11.51
CA TRP A 215 4.39 -1.34 -10.06
C TRP A 215 3.32 -2.31 -9.59
N GLN A 216 3.69 -3.21 -8.69
CA GLN A 216 2.81 -4.27 -8.25
C GLN A 216 1.77 -3.77 -7.23
N PRO A 217 0.54 -4.29 -7.27
CA PRO A 217 -0.47 -4.05 -6.24
C PRO A 217 0.06 -4.36 -4.84
N SER A 218 -0.33 -3.55 -3.86
CA SER A 218 0.08 -3.65 -2.45
C SER A 218 1.53 -3.27 -2.13
N ASP A 219 2.34 -2.85 -3.10
CA ASP A 219 3.71 -2.40 -2.85
C ASP A 219 3.79 -0.93 -2.41
N LEU A 220 4.74 -0.66 -1.52
CA LEU A 220 5.20 0.67 -1.15
C LEU A 220 6.54 0.93 -1.87
N ILE A 221 6.52 1.89 -2.77
CA ILE A 221 7.66 2.32 -3.58
C ILE A 221 8.16 3.66 -3.05
N ILE A 222 9.43 3.71 -2.66
CA ILE A 222 10.08 4.93 -2.20
C ILE A 222 10.99 5.45 -3.30
N ILE A 223 10.76 6.68 -3.75
CA ILE A 223 11.68 7.37 -4.66
C ILE A 223 12.30 8.54 -3.92
N ALA A 224 13.61 8.49 -3.74
CA ALA A 224 14.33 9.49 -2.99
C ALA A 224 15.37 10.23 -3.84
N ALA A 225 15.50 11.52 -3.61
CA ALA A 225 16.47 12.34 -4.33
C ALA A 225 16.92 13.53 -3.49
N ARG A 226 18.03 14.16 -3.88
CA ARG A 226 18.38 15.50 -3.39
C ARG A 226 17.46 16.57 -4.03
N PRO A 227 17.28 17.74 -3.40
CA PRO A 227 16.59 18.87 -4.02
C PRO A 227 17.18 19.19 -5.40
N ALA A 228 16.33 19.69 -6.30
CA ALA A 228 16.68 20.04 -7.69
C ALA A 228 17.12 18.86 -8.61
N MET A 229 17.16 17.61 -8.12
CA MET A 229 17.43 16.44 -8.96
C MET A 229 16.28 16.07 -9.94
N GLY A 230 15.11 16.69 -9.78
CA GLY A 230 13.95 16.44 -10.65
C GLY A 230 12.99 15.37 -10.13
N LYS A 231 12.96 15.10 -8.81
CA LYS A 231 12.05 14.12 -8.17
C LYS A 231 10.58 14.28 -8.60
N THR A 232 10.03 15.50 -8.46
CA THR A 232 8.66 15.81 -8.89
C THR A 232 8.50 15.73 -10.41
N ALA A 233 9.52 16.14 -11.19
CA ALA A 233 9.51 16.03 -12.65
C ALA A 233 9.46 14.57 -13.13
N PHE A 234 10.20 13.67 -12.48
CA PHE A 234 10.19 12.24 -12.75
C PHE A 234 8.82 11.64 -12.47
N VAL A 235 8.25 11.91 -11.29
CA VAL A 235 6.91 11.44 -10.92
C VAL A 235 5.82 12.00 -11.83
N LEU A 236 5.88 13.27 -12.20
CA LEU A 236 4.90 13.85 -13.14
C LEU A 236 5.02 13.23 -14.53
N SER A 237 6.23 12.94 -15.01
CA SER A 237 6.43 12.24 -16.29
C SER A 237 5.83 10.83 -16.24
N MET A 238 6.07 10.11 -15.15
CA MET A 238 5.49 8.78 -14.91
C MET A 238 3.96 8.82 -14.83
N ALA A 239 3.40 9.74 -14.03
CA ALA A 239 1.95 9.90 -13.86
C ALA A 239 1.27 10.28 -15.19
N ARG A 240 1.93 11.12 -15.99
CA ARG A 240 1.48 11.45 -17.35
C ARG A 240 1.44 10.23 -18.24
N ASN A 241 2.50 9.43 -18.27
CA ASN A 241 2.56 8.23 -19.12
C ASN A 241 1.47 7.23 -18.72
N MET A 242 1.32 6.97 -17.41
CA MET A 242 0.26 6.13 -16.86
C MET A 242 -1.14 6.60 -17.27
N ALA A 243 -1.44 7.89 -17.11
CA ALA A 243 -2.78 8.43 -17.34
C ALA A 243 -3.09 8.63 -18.83
N ILE A 244 -2.14 9.11 -19.63
CA ILE A 244 -2.36 9.43 -21.05
C ILE A 244 -2.13 8.20 -21.95
N ASP A 245 -0.99 7.52 -21.82
CA ASP A 245 -0.61 6.45 -22.74
C ASP A 245 -1.31 5.14 -22.40
N TYR A 246 -1.45 4.83 -21.10
CA TYR A 246 -2.05 3.59 -20.62
C TYR A 246 -3.49 3.75 -20.10
N GLY A 247 -4.02 4.98 -20.02
CA GLY A 247 -5.38 5.24 -19.54
C GLY A 247 -5.62 4.80 -18.08
N MET A 248 -4.58 4.67 -17.27
CA MET A 248 -4.69 4.17 -15.90
C MET A 248 -5.02 5.32 -14.93
N PRO A 249 -6.06 5.18 -14.09
CA PRO A 249 -6.40 6.23 -13.12
C PRO A 249 -5.33 6.43 -12.04
N VAL A 250 -4.78 7.64 -11.94
CA VAL A 250 -3.69 8.02 -11.02
C VAL A 250 -4.18 9.06 -10.00
N ALA A 251 -3.91 8.84 -8.71
CA ALA A 251 -4.10 9.84 -7.67
C ALA A 251 -2.75 10.44 -7.24
N LEU A 252 -2.60 11.76 -7.28
CA LEU A 252 -1.42 12.51 -6.88
C LEU A 252 -1.75 13.44 -5.72
N PHE A 253 -1.18 13.17 -4.56
CA PHE A 253 -1.25 14.01 -3.38
C PHE A 253 0.01 14.88 -3.31
N SER A 254 -0.15 16.18 -3.50
CA SER A 254 0.94 17.14 -3.54
C SER A 254 0.93 18.03 -2.30
N LEU A 255 1.89 17.82 -1.42
CA LEU A 255 2.02 18.53 -0.15
C LEU A 255 2.95 19.74 -0.25
N GLU A 256 3.81 19.77 -1.26
CA GLU A 256 4.78 20.87 -1.48
C GLU A 256 4.26 21.89 -2.50
N MET A 257 3.63 21.42 -3.58
CA MET A 257 3.28 22.25 -4.74
C MET A 257 1.77 22.36 -4.94
N ALA A 258 1.31 23.54 -5.36
CA ALA A 258 -0.09 23.76 -5.71
C ALA A 258 -0.49 23.00 -7.00
N SER A 259 -1.74 22.54 -7.07
CA SER A 259 -2.29 21.78 -8.21
C SER A 259 -2.09 22.49 -9.55
N VAL A 260 -2.29 23.81 -9.59
CA VAL A 260 -2.13 24.63 -10.79
C VAL A 260 -0.68 24.62 -11.30
N GLN A 261 0.30 24.61 -10.40
CA GLN A 261 1.72 24.57 -10.78
C GLN A 261 2.10 23.20 -11.35
N LEU A 262 1.56 22.11 -10.79
CA LEU A 262 1.77 20.76 -11.30
C LEU A 262 1.15 20.57 -12.67
N ILE A 263 -0.10 21.01 -12.86
CA ILE A 263 -0.77 20.95 -14.17
C ILE A 263 -0.01 21.79 -15.21
N THR A 264 0.49 22.98 -14.86
CA THR A 264 1.29 23.80 -15.79
C THR A 264 2.56 23.07 -16.24
N ARG A 265 3.22 22.33 -15.34
CA ARG A 265 4.38 21.48 -15.68
C ARG A 265 4.00 20.30 -16.57
N LEU A 266 2.85 19.66 -16.33
CA LEU A 266 2.34 18.60 -17.19
C LEU A 266 2.02 19.11 -18.60
N ILE A 267 1.40 20.28 -18.71
CA ILE A 267 1.15 20.95 -20.00
C ILE A 267 2.47 21.26 -20.71
N SER A 268 3.47 21.78 -19.99
CA SER A 268 4.82 22.03 -20.53
C SER A 268 5.46 20.77 -21.08
N SER A 269 5.43 19.68 -20.30
CA SER A 269 5.97 18.36 -20.70
C SER A 269 5.24 17.75 -21.90
N GLU A 270 3.91 17.87 -21.94
CA GLU A 270 3.07 17.35 -23.02
C GLU A 270 3.25 18.15 -24.32
N THR A 271 3.18 19.47 -24.20
CA THR A 271 3.21 20.37 -25.35
C THR A 271 4.61 20.51 -25.93
N GLY A 272 5.65 20.52 -25.09
CA GLY A 272 7.00 20.92 -25.46
C GLY A 272 7.23 22.44 -25.40
N LEU A 273 6.24 23.19 -24.90
CA LEU A 273 6.34 24.63 -24.73
C LEU A 273 7.06 24.96 -23.43
N SER A 274 7.90 26.00 -23.43
CA SER A 274 8.65 26.36 -22.23
C SER A 274 7.72 26.85 -21.11
N SER A 275 8.06 26.50 -19.87
CA SER A 275 7.31 26.91 -18.68
C SER A 275 7.23 28.44 -18.52
N GLU A 276 8.20 29.18 -19.06
CA GLU A 276 8.19 30.65 -19.07
C GLU A 276 7.14 31.22 -20.03
N LYS A 277 7.06 30.67 -21.25
CA LYS A 277 6.05 31.07 -22.24
C LYS A 277 4.63 30.80 -21.73
N LEU A 278 4.40 29.62 -21.14
CA LEU A 278 3.11 29.25 -20.55
C LEU A 278 2.71 30.19 -19.40
N ARG A 279 3.67 30.60 -18.56
CA ARG A 279 3.42 31.52 -17.43
C ARG A 279 3.16 32.96 -17.88
N THR A 280 3.86 33.41 -18.91
CA THR A 280 3.77 34.79 -19.42
C THR A 280 2.66 34.99 -20.46
N GLY A 281 2.11 33.89 -21.00
CA GLY A 281 1.10 33.91 -22.07
C GLY A 281 1.63 34.36 -23.42
N LYS A 282 2.96 34.50 -23.58
CA LYS A 282 3.62 34.95 -24.81
C LYS A 282 3.85 33.77 -25.76
N LEU A 283 2.74 33.24 -26.28
CA LEU A 283 2.74 32.15 -27.25
C LEU A 283 2.48 32.66 -28.66
N GLU A 284 3.20 32.11 -29.63
CA GLU A 284 2.92 32.35 -31.05
C GLU A 284 1.65 31.61 -31.50
N LYS A 285 1.08 31.99 -32.64
CA LYS A 285 -0.17 31.38 -33.14
C LYS A 285 -0.08 29.85 -33.28
N HIS A 286 1.05 29.35 -33.79
CA HIS A 286 1.27 27.91 -33.95
C HIS A 286 1.40 27.20 -32.58
N GLU A 287 1.97 27.88 -31.57
CA GLU A 287 2.09 27.35 -30.20
C GLU A 287 0.72 27.28 -29.50
N TRP A 288 -0.18 28.23 -29.79
CA TRP A 288 -1.57 28.18 -29.32
C TRP A 288 -2.35 26.99 -29.91
N GLU A 289 -2.15 26.69 -31.19
CA GLU A 289 -2.76 25.52 -31.84
C GLU A 289 -2.22 24.21 -31.26
N GLN A 290 -0.90 24.14 -31.01
CA GLN A 290 -0.24 23.01 -30.36
C GLN A 290 -0.77 22.78 -28.94
N LEU A 291 -0.90 23.86 -28.15
CA LEU A 291 -1.49 23.83 -26.81
C LEU A 291 -2.92 23.29 -26.86
N SER A 292 -3.78 23.86 -27.71
CA SER A 292 -5.19 23.45 -27.81
C SER A 292 -5.37 21.99 -28.25
N THR A 293 -4.48 21.48 -29.11
CA THR A 293 -4.55 20.10 -29.60
C THR A 293 -4.10 19.12 -28.53
N LYS A 294 -2.95 19.36 -27.91
CA LYS A 294 -2.34 18.41 -26.97
C LYS A 294 -2.98 18.42 -25.58
N VAL A 295 -3.52 19.56 -25.14
CA VAL A 295 -4.22 19.67 -23.84
C VAL A 295 -5.48 18.80 -23.80
N LYS A 296 -6.14 18.53 -24.93
CA LYS A 296 -7.32 17.64 -24.98
C LYS A 296 -7.04 16.23 -24.48
N ASN A 297 -5.82 15.73 -24.66
CA ASN A 297 -5.43 14.42 -24.14
C ASN A 297 -5.28 14.46 -22.62
N LEU A 298 -4.69 15.54 -22.10
CA LEU A 298 -4.54 15.76 -20.66
C LEU A 298 -5.90 15.99 -19.97
N GLU A 299 -6.83 16.69 -20.61
CA GLU A 299 -8.20 16.92 -20.09
C GLU A 299 -9.00 15.63 -19.92
N LYS A 300 -8.78 14.64 -20.79
CA LYS A 300 -9.44 13.34 -20.74
C LYS A 300 -8.71 12.32 -19.86
N ALA A 301 -7.48 12.62 -19.46
CA ALA A 301 -6.66 11.70 -18.69
C ALA A 301 -7.23 11.49 -17.28
N PRO A 302 -7.31 10.26 -16.77
CA PRO A 302 -7.81 9.97 -15.43
C PRO A 302 -6.75 10.31 -14.36
N LEU A 303 -6.37 11.58 -14.27
CA LEU A 303 -5.40 12.10 -13.30
C LEU A 303 -6.10 12.96 -12.25
N TYR A 304 -6.01 12.56 -10.98
CA TYR A 304 -6.66 13.22 -9.86
C TYR A 304 -5.59 13.84 -8.96
N ILE A 305 -5.63 15.16 -8.77
CA ILE A 305 -4.63 15.90 -7.97
C ILE A 305 -5.31 16.48 -6.74
N ASP A 306 -4.69 16.30 -5.58
CA ASP A 306 -5.09 16.91 -4.31
C ASP A 306 -3.87 17.65 -3.72
N ASP A 307 -3.97 18.97 -3.57
CA ASP A 307 -2.92 19.83 -3.01
C ASP A 307 -3.23 20.34 -1.60
N THR A 308 -4.01 19.58 -0.83
CA THR A 308 -4.32 19.95 0.57
C THR A 308 -3.03 20.02 1.40
N PRO A 309 -2.70 21.18 1.99
CA PRO A 309 -1.49 21.34 2.79
C PRO A 309 -1.59 20.57 4.10
N SER A 310 -0.43 20.20 4.67
CA SER A 310 -0.33 19.57 5.99
C SER A 310 -1.22 18.33 6.16
N LEU A 311 -1.35 17.52 5.11
CA LEU A 311 -2.22 16.35 5.08
C LEU A 311 -1.81 15.31 6.13
N SER A 312 -2.74 14.97 7.02
CA SER A 312 -2.54 13.87 7.96
C SER A 312 -2.61 12.51 7.23
N ILE A 313 -1.99 11.49 7.82
CA ILE A 313 -2.08 10.12 7.28
C ILE A 313 -3.51 9.58 7.22
N PHE A 314 -4.37 10.02 8.15
CA PHE A 314 -5.77 9.60 8.20
C PHE A 314 -6.59 10.26 7.08
N ASP A 315 -6.41 11.56 6.87
CA ASP A 315 -7.02 12.30 5.76
C ASP A 315 -6.62 11.71 4.41
N LEU A 316 -5.32 11.42 4.24
CA LEU A 316 -4.81 10.76 3.04
C LEU A 316 -5.55 9.44 2.80
N ARG A 317 -5.69 8.59 3.83
CA ARG A 317 -6.37 7.30 3.71
C ARG A 317 -7.85 7.45 3.38
N ALA A 318 -8.56 8.38 4.03
CA ALA A 318 -9.97 8.64 3.76
C ALA A 318 -10.19 9.10 2.32
N LYS A 319 -9.38 10.05 1.85
CA LYS A 319 -9.41 10.56 0.47
C LYS A 319 -9.03 9.49 -0.55
N ALA A 320 -7.96 8.73 -0.29
CA ALA A 320 -7.51 7.63 -1.14
C ALA A 320 -8.61 6.55 -1.30
N ARG A 321 -9.22 6.11 -0.19
CA ARG A 321 -10.37 5.18 -0.21
C ARG A 321 -11.51 5.72 -1.08
N ARG A 322 -11.86 6.99 -0.91
CA ARG A 322 -12.92 7.64 -1.69
C ARG A 322 -12.58 7.64 -3.18
N LEU A 323 -11.36 8.03 -3.55
CA LEU A 323 -10.92 8.06 -4.96
C LEU A 323 -10.87 6.66 -5.58
N VAL A 324 -10.31 5.66 -4.88
CA VAL A 324 -10.29 4.26 -5.35
C VAL A 324 -11.71 3.75 -5.59
N SER A 325 -12.64 4.01 -4.66
CA SER A 325 -14.03 3.56 -4.77
C SER A 325 -14.80 4.26 -5.90
N GLN A 326 -14.61 5.56 -6.08
CA GLN A 326 -15.35 6.36 -7.07
C GLN A 326 -14.78 6.28 -8.49
N HIS A 327 -13.46 6.18 -8.61
CA HIS A 327 -12.75 6.35 -9.89
C HIS A 327 -11.85 5.16 -10.25
N GLY A 328 -11.78 4.12 -9.42
CA GLY A 328 -10.98 2.93 -9.71
C GLY A 328 -9.48 3.22 -9.80
N ILE A 329 -8.97 4.11 -8.93
CA ILE A 329 -7.55 4.47 -8.86
C ILE A 329 -6.66 3.22 -8.84
N ARG A 330 -5.67 3.19 -9.73
CA ARG A 330 -4.72 2.09 -9.90
C ARG A 330 -3.39 2.35 -9.22
N ILE A 331 -3.06 3.60 -8.93
CA ILE A 331 -1.83 3.99 -8.24
C ILE A 331 -2.02 5.29 -7.47
N ILE A 332 -1.39 5.36 -6.30
CA ILE A 332 -1.38 6.55 -5.45
C ILE A 332 0.05 7.08 -5.37
N ILE A 333 0.22 8.39 -5.53
CA ILE A 333 1.50 9.06 -5.45
C ILE A 333 1.43 10.16 -4.39
N VAL A 334 2.45 10.25 -3.53
CA VAL A 334 2.55 11.25 -2.45
C VAL A 334 3.86 12.04 -2.57
N ASP A 335 3.77 13.35 -2.82
CA ASP A 335 4.90 14.29 -2.92
C ASP A 335 4.86 15.32 -1.77
N TYR A 336 5.61 15.19 -0.69
CA TYR A 336 6.54 14.13 -0.28
C TYR A 336 6.39 13.84 1.21
N LEU A 337 6.86 12.66 1.65
CA LEU A 337 6.60 12.08 2.98
C LEU A 337 6.88 13.02 4.14
N GLN A 338 7.98 13.77 4.09
CA GLN A 338 8.42 14.63 5.17
C GLN A 338 7.56 15.90 5.34
N LEU A 339 6.48 16.09 4.59
CA LEU A 339 5.48 17.13 4.87
C LEU A 339 4.19 16.60 5.50
N MET A 340 4.07 15.26 5.64
CA MET A 340 2.94 14.65 6.32
C MET A 340 3.05 14.79 7.84
N THR A 341 1.90 14.83 8.49
CA THR A 341 1.76 14.80 9.94
C THR A 341 1.21 13.44 10.39
N ALA A 342 1.71 12.92 11.50
CA ALA A 342 1.29 11.62 12.04
C ALA A 342 0.00 11.69 12.88
N GLY A 343 -0.68 12.85 12.94
CA GLY A 343 -1.96 13.02 13.65
C GLY A 343 -1.85 12.98 15.19
N GLY A 344 -0.76 13.49 15.76
CA GLY A 344 -0.57 13.54 17.20
C GLY A 344 -0.04 14.90 17.64
N ASN A 345 -0.75 15.54 18.59
CA ASN A 345 -0.35 16.77 19.24
C ASN A 345 0.89 16.56 20.13
N GLY A 346 2.06 16.51 19.49
CA GLY A 346 3.35 16.60 20.17
C GLY A 346 3.66 18.04 20.53
N LYS A 347 3.13 18.54 21.65
CA LYS A 347 3.76 19.65 22.37
C LYS A 347 5.20 19.24 22.72
N GLY A 348 6.15 19.65 21.88
CA GLY A 348 7.59 19.60 22.12
C GLY A 348 8.22 18.21 22.15
N GLY A 349 8.85 17.80 21.04
CA GLY A 349 9.95 16.82 21.09
C GLY A 349 9.62 15.37 20.71
N GLY A 350 8.62 15.11 19.89
CA GLY A 350 8.55 13.81 19.18
C GLY A 350 9.79 13.63 18.31
N ASN A 351 10.47 12.47 18.40
CA ASN A 351 11.59 12.17 17.52
C ASN A 351 11.04 12.09 16.09
N ARG A 352 11.43 13.02 15.21
CA ARG A 352 10.96 13.10 13.81
C ARG A 352 11.07 11.75 13.10
N GLU A 353 12.07 10.96 13.48
CA GLU A 353 12.27 9.61 12.97
C GLU A 353 11.10 8.66 13.26
N GLN A 354 10.49 8.77 14.44
CA GLN A 354 9.35 7.95 14.85
C GLN A 354 8.08 8.33 14.09
N GLU A 355 7.88 9.61 13.82
CA GLU A 355 6.77 10.08 12.98
C GLU A 355 6.89 9.53 11.55
N ILE A 356 8.07 9.66 10.94
CA ILE A 356 8.32 9.16 9.59
C ILE A 356 8.17 7.63 9.56
N SER A 357 8.64 6.92 10.59
CA SER A 357 8.44 5.47 10.74
C SER A 357 6.95 5.11 10.79
N THR A 358 6.15 5.90 11.51
CA THR A 358 4.70 5.69 11.60
C THR A 358 4.02 5.94 10.27
N ILE A 359 4.39 7.01 9.56
CA ILE A 359 3.87 7.34 8.23
C ILE A 359 4.18 6.22 7.23
N SER A 360 5.43 5.75 7.19
CA SER A 360 5.89 4.65 6.33
C SER A 360 5.06 3.38 6.51
N ARG A 361 4.89 2.92 7.76
CA ARG A 361 4.07 1.75 8.10
C ARG A 361 2.62 1.91 7.67
N ASN A 362 2.03 3.08 7.91
CA ASN A 362 0.66 3.36 7.52
C ASN A 362 0.47 3.42 6.01
N LEU A 363 1.45 3.92 5.24
CA LEU A 363 1.40 3.89 3.77
C LEU A 363 1.53 2.47 3.23
N LYS A 364 2.37 1.63 3.83
CA LYS A 364 2.42 0.20 3.47
C LYS A 364 1.09 -0.50 3.80
N ALA A 365 0.49 -0.17 4.94
CA ALA A 365 -0.84 -0.68 5.29
C ALA A 365 -1.91 -0.20 4.29
N LEU A 366 -1.87 1.07 3.88
CA LEU A 366 -2.76 1.64 2.87
C LEU A 366 -2.64 0.91 1.52
N ALA A 367 -1.41 0.68 1.06
CA ALA A 367 -1.14 -0.06 -0.18
C ALA A 367 -1.77 -1.46 -0.14
N LYS A 368 -1.56 -2.20 0.96
CA LYS A 368 -2.13 -3.54 1.17
C LYS A 368 -3.64 -3.55 1.32
N GLU A 369 -4.19 -2.53 1.97
CA GLU A 369 -5.62 -2.43 2.22
C GLU A 369 -6.39 -2.15 0.93
N LEU A 370 -5.91 -1.18 0.14
CA LEU A 370 -6.52 -0.77 -1.12
C LEU A 370 -6.13 -1.67 -2.29
N ASN A 371 -5.14 -2.56 -2.11
CA ASN A 371 -4.54 -3.38 -3.16
C ASN A 371 -4.08 -2.55 -4.37
N VAL A 372 -3.42 -1.43 -4.11
CA VAL A 372 -2.82 -0.54 -5.13
C VAL A 372 -1.39 -0.20 -4.75
N PRO A 373 -0.47 -0.04 -5.71
CA PRO A 373 0.85 0.52 -5.45
C PRO A 373 0.74 1.93 -4.89
N VAL A 374 1.59 2.22 -3.90
CA VAL A 374 1.75 3.57 -3.33
C VAL A 374 3.19 4.02 -3.56
N ILE A 375 3.36 5.09 -4.34
CA ILE A 375 4.63 5.78 -4.51
C ILE A 375 4.72 6.91 -3.50
N ALA A 376 5.78 6.91 -2.72
CA ALA A 376 6.06 7.95 -1.76
C ALA A 376 7.41 8.59 -2.06
N LEU A 377 7.38 9.89 -2.29
CA LEU A 377 8.58 10.67 -2.53
C LEU A 377 9.27 10.99 -1.21
N SER A 378 10.60 10.87 -1.18
CA SER A 378 11.41 11.19 -0.01
C SER A 378 12.57 12.11 -0.38
N GLN A 379 12.97 12.98 0.54
CA GLN A 379 14.16 13.80 0.38
C GLN A 379 15.37 13.18 1.08
N LEU A 380 16.52 13.17 0.40
CA LEU A 380 17.76 12.65 0.96
C LEU A 380 18.48 13.65 1.89
N SER A 381 19.23 13.12 2.85
CA SER A 381 20.13 13.90 3.71
C SER A 381 21.18 14.67 2.89
N ARG A 382 21.63 15.82 3.42
CA ARG A 382 22.74 16.58 2.83
C ARG A 382 24.09 15.85 2.90
N ALA A 383 24.20 14.81 3.74
CA ALA A 383 25.42 14.04 3.93
C ALA A 383 25.96 13.40 2.63
N VAL A 384 25.08 13.08 1.67
CA VAL A 384 25.44 12.60 0.33
C VAL A 384 26.47 13.51 -0.35
N GLU A 385 26.33 14.83 -0.19
CA GLU A 385 27.16 15.83 -0.88
C GLU A 385 28.57 15.94 -0.30
N THR A 386 28.77 15.47 0.93
CA THR A 386 30.08 15.53 1.63
C THR A 386 30.99 14.34 1.31
N ARG A 387 30.51 13.32 0.59
CA ARG A 387 31.31 12.16 0.20
C ARG A 387 32.23 12.50 -0.98
N GLY A 388 33.51 12.12 -0.86
CA GLY A 388 34.59 12.59 -1.74
C GLY A 388 34.76 11.85 -3.08
N SER A 389 34.25 10.63 -3.25
CA SER A 389 34.51 9.82 -4.45
C SER A 389 33.28 9.42 -5.27
N SER A 390 32.09 9.31 -4.66
CA SER A 390 30.83 9.22 -5.42
C SER A 390 29.71 9.92 -4.65
N LYS A 391 29.08 10.90 -5.31
CA LYS A 391 27.87 11.59 -4.80
C LYS A 391 26.60 10.78 -5.09
N ARG A 392 26.76 9.48 -5.33
CA ARG A 392 25.69 8.52 -5.58
C ARG A 392 24.98 8.22 -4.23
N PRO A 393 23.65 8.35 -4.16
CA PRO A 393 22.89 8.02 -2.96
C PRO A 393 23.00 6.55 -2.57
N LEU A 394 22.94 6.28 -1.27
CA LEU A 394 22.89 4.96 -0.65
C LEU A 394 21.68 4.86 0.29
N LEU A 395 21.31 3.64 0.67
CA LEU A 395 20.20 3.40 1.63
C LEU A 395 20.40 4.16 2.95
N SER A 396 21.64 4.28 3.42
CA SER A 396 21.97 5.05 4.62
C SER A 396 21.69 6.55 4.53
N ASP A 397 21.47 7.10 3.33
CA ASP A 397 21.17 8.52 3.11
C ASP A 397 19.69 8.88 3.29
N LEU A 398 18.82 7.87 3.46
CA LEU A 398 17.46 8.03 3.97
C LEU A 398 17.43 8.34 5.49
N ARG A 399 18.59 8.68 6.06
CA ARG A 399 18.81 9.03 7.47
C ARG A 399 17.69 9.91 8.00
N GLU A 400 17.26 9.60 9.22
CA GLU A 400 15.98 9.91 9.87
C GLU A 400 14.89 8.82 9.71
N SER A 401 15.07 7.78 8.90
CA SER A 401 14.08 6.69 8.84
C SER A 401 14.60 5.34 8.34
N GLY A 402 15.29 4.59 9.21
CA GLY A 402 15.56 3.16 8.95
C GLY A 402 14.26 2.34 8.75
N ALA A 403 13.13 2.82 9.27
CA ALA A 403 11.83 2.21 9.05
C ALA A 403 11.34 2.34 7.60
N ILE A 404 11.59 3.47 6.91
CA ILE A 404 11.28 3.59 5.47
C ILE A 404 11.97 2.48 4.68
N GLU A 405 13.26 2.26 4.94
CA GLU A 405 14.01 1.19 4.28
C GLU A 405 13.37 -0.16 4.59
N GLN A 406 13.01 -0.44 5.84
CA GLN A 406 12.43 -1.73 6.23
C GLN A 406 11.06 -1.97 5.59
N ASP A 407 10.15 -1.00 5.67
CA ASP A 407 8.74 -1.15 5.26
C ASP A 407 8.56 -1.16 3.74
N ALA A 408 9.39 -0.42 3.00
CA ALA A 408 9.31 -0.34 1.56
C ALA A 408 9.62 -1.68 0.89
N ASP A 409 8.91 -1.96 -0.20
CA ASP A 409 9.20 -3.11 -1.06
C ASP A 409 10.25 -2.75 -2.11
N ILE A 410 10.19 -1.51 -2.60
CA ILE A 410 11.15 -0.95 -3.55
C ILE A 410 11.66 0.38 -3.03
N VAL A 411 12.98 0.57 -3.04
CA VAL A 411 13.63 1.85 -2.77
C VAL A 411 14.48 2.21 -3.97
N SER A 412 14.19 3.37 -4.56
CA SER A 412 14.90 3.90 -5.74
C SER A 412 15.46 5.28 -5.48
N PHE A 413 16.64 5.56 -6.03
CA PHE A 413 17.27 6.88 -5.95
C PHE A 413 17.34 7.53 -7.32
N LEU A 414 16.93 8.80 -7.41
CA LEU A 414 17.12 9.59 -8.61
C LEU A 414 18.44 10.37 -8.52
N TYR A 415 19.32 10.13 -9.50
CA TYR A 415 20.64 10.73 -9.57
C TYR A 415 20.87 11.40 -10.93
N ARG A 416 21.49 12.59 -10.92
CA ARG A 416 21.88 13.33 -12.12
C ARG A 416 23.35 13.71 -12.01
N PRO A 417 24.27 13.05 -12.75
CA PRO A 417 25.70 13.37 -12.72
C PRO A 417 25.98 14.82 -13.14
N GLU A 418 25.29 15.30 -14.18
CA GLU A 418 25.43 16.67 -14.71
C GLU A 418 25.24 17.75 -13.64
N TYR A 419 24.34 17.54 -12.67
CA TYR A 419 24.13 18.47 -11.55
C TYR A 419 25.39 18.66 -10.70
N TYR A 420 26.24 17.65 -10.63
CA TYR A 420 27.50 17.66 -9.91
C TYR A 420 28.71 18.00 -10.77
N LYS A 421 28.51 18.40 -12.03
CA LYS A 421 29.57 18.65 -13.03
C LYS A 421 30.42 17.41 -13.30
N ILE A 422 29.75 16.26 -13.35
CA ILE A 422 30.35 14.99 -13.74
C ILE A 422 29.90 14.77 -15.19
N ASP A 423 30.84 14.91 -16.13
CA ASP A 423 30.54 14.95 -17.57
C ASP A 423 30.58 13.56 -18.23
N GLU A 424 31.16 12.57 -17.54
CA GLU A 424 31.35 11.20 -18.04
C GLU A 424 30.75 10.17 -17.06
N TRP A 425 30.13 9.12 -17.62
CA TRP A 425 29.64 7.98 -16.85
C TRP A 425 30.78 7.06 -16.41
N ASP A 426 30.54 6.29 -15.37
CA ASP A 426 31.42 5.24 -14.85
C ASP A 426 31.28 3.91 -15.62
N ASP A 427 31.13 3.99 -16.95
CA ASP A 427 31.13 2.84 -17.85
C ASP A 427 32.43 2.71 -18.65
N ASP A 428 32.62 1.56 -19.30
CA ASP A 428 33.84 1.26 -20.07
C ASP A 428 34.10 2.25 -21.22
N GLU A 429 33.04 2.92 -21.70
CA GLU A 429 33.08 3.85 -22.82
C GLU A 429 33.18 5.34 -22.39
N ALA A 430 33.19 5.62 -21.09
CA ALA A 430 33.15 6.98 -20.52
C ALA A 430 32.10 7.88 -21.20
N SER A 431 30.88 7.35 -21.35
CA SER A 431 29.83 8.02 -22.14
C SER A 431 29.38 9.35 -21.52
N ASN A 432 28.92 10.28 -22.35
CA ASN A 432 28.52 11.62 -21.90
C ASN A 432 27.26 11.60 -21.02
N THR A 433 27.27 12.32 -19.89
CA THR A 433 26.15 12.39 -18.93
C THR A 433 25.13 13.50 -19.24
N ALA A 434 25.43 14.38 -20.20
CA ALA A 434 24.62 15.55 -20.50
C ALA A 434 23.17 15.19 -20.84
N GLY A 435 22.20 15.80 -20.14
CA GLY A 435 20.79 15.52 -20.35
C GLY A 435 20.38 14.09 -20.00
N GLN A 436 21.18 13.37 -19.20
CA GLN A 436 20.85 12.04 -18.70
C GLN A 436 20.64 12.06 -17.18
N ALA A 437 19.85 11.11 -16.72
CA ALA A 437 19.60 10.84 -15.32
C ALA A 437 19.57 9.33 -15.11
N GLU A 438 19.70 8.91 -13.87
CA GLU A 438 19.69 7.51 -13.50
C GLU A 438 18.73 7.29 -12.35
N ILE A 439 17.86 6.30 -12.50
CA ILE A 439 17.04 5.76 -11.43
C ILE A 439 17.72 4.48 -10.93
N MET A 440 18.23 4.53 -9.71
CA MET A 440 18.99 3.44 -9.09
C MET A 440 18.07 2.67 -8.15
N ILE A 441 17.70 1.43 -8.50
CA ILE A 441 16.91 0.58 -7.62
C ILE A 441 17.83 0.00 -6.57
N ALA A 442 17.89 0.62 -5.38
CA ALA A 442 18.78 0.21 -4.30
C ALA A 442 18.22 -0.92 -3.43
N LYS A 443 16.90 -1.11 -3.45
CA LYS A 443 16.22 -2.23 -2.79
C LYS A 443 15.05 -2.68 -3.65
N HIS A 444 14.91 -3.99 -3.82
CA HIS A 444 13.76 -4.62 -4.44
C HIS A 444 13.48 -5.96 -3.76
N ARG A 445 12.34 -6.08 -3.05
CA ARG A 445 12.00 -7.32 -2.33
C ARG A 445 11.75 -8.52 -3.25
N ASN A 446 11.31 -8.27 -4.48
CA ASN A 446 10.77 -9.28 -5.39
C ASN A 446 11.54 -9.36 -6.72
N GLY A 447 12.72 -8.73 -6.85
CA GLY A 447 13.47 -8.71 -8.11
C GLY A 447 14.90 -8.19 -7.96
N SER A 448 15.55 -7.89 -9.10
CA SER A 448 16.93 -7.42 -9.15
C SER A 448 17.06 -5.95 -8.73
N ILE A 449 18.28 -5.62 -8.29
CA ILE A 449 18.77 -4.26 -8.04
C ILE A 449 19.53 -3.86 -9.30
N GLU A 450 19.03 -2.86 -10.02
CA GLU A 450 19.60 -2.38 -11.28
C GLU A 450 19.50 -0.86 -11.36
N ASN A 451 20.41 -0.26 -12.13
CA ASN A 451 20.40 1.16 -12.42
C ASN A 451 19.92 1.38 -13.85
N VAL A 452 18.93 2.24 -14.02
CA VAL A 452 18.34 2.54 -15.33
C VAL A 452 18.65 3.97 -15.70
N ARG A 453 19.28 4.15 -16.87
CA ARG A 453 19.51 5.48 -17.46
C ARG A 453 18.27 5.96 -18.20
N LEU A 454 17.96 7.24 -18.02
CA LEU A 454 16.82 7.95 -18.58
C LEU A 454 17.28 9.27 -19.20
N LYS A 455 16.55 9.75 -20.19
CA LYS A 455 16.75 11.08 -20.77
C LYS A 455 16.06 12.13 -19.89
N PHE A 456 16.74 13.21 -19.58
CA PHE A 456 16.21 14.34 -18.83
C PHE A 456 16.24 15.62 -19.66
N ILE A 457 15.06 16.19 -19.91
CA ILE A 457 14.88 17.41 -20.70
C ILE A 457 14.63 18.57 -19.72
N GLY A 458 15.71 19.21 -19.28
CA GLY A 458 15.67 20.17 -18.17
C GLY A 458 14.75 21.38 -18.35
N HIS A 459 14.66 21.93 -19.57
CA HIS A 459 13.81 23.10 -19.84
C HIS A 459 12.31 22.79 -19.80
N LEU A 460 11.92 21.53 -19.99
CA LEU A 460 10.54 21.06 -19.85
C LEU A 460 10.28 20.42 -18.47
N GLY A 461 11.33 20.03 -17.76
CA GLY A 461 11.20 19.20 -16.56
C GLY A 461 10.58 17.84 -16.89
N LYS A 462 11.01 17.23 -18.00
CA LYS A 462 10.48 15.94 -18.50
C LYS A 462 11.56 14.86 -18.41
N PHE A 463 11.15 13.67 -18.02
CA PHE A 463 11.92 12.43 -18.17
C PHE A 463 11.36 11.61 -19.32
N ASP A 464 12.24 10.95 -20.07
CA ASP A 464 11.90 10.12 -21.22
C ASP A 464 12.80 8.88 -21.29
N ASN A 465 12.41 7.90 -22.12
CA ASN A 465 13.26 6.75 -22.40
C ASN A 465 14.57 7.20 -23.09
N LEU A 466 15.68 6.57 -22.71
CA LEU A 466 16.96 6.78 -23.40
C LEU A 466 16.98 5.86 -24.63
N GLU A 467 17.13 6.44 -25.82
CA GLU A 467 17.28 5.66 -27.06
C GLU A 467 18.57 4.82 -26.98
N ASP A 468 18.42 3.51 -27.01
CA ASP A 468 19.56 2.60 -27.16
C ASP A 468 19.93 2.55 -28.65
N HIS A 469 21.01 3.21 -29.03
CA HIS A 469 21.63 3.01 -30.35
C HIS A 469 22.25 1.61 -30.53
N SER A 470 22.03 0.67 -29.60
CA SER A 470 22.46 -0.74 -29.67
C SER A 470 21.42 -1.67 -30.32
N GLY A 471 20.39 -1.13 -30.97
CA GLY A 471 19.52 -1.89 -31.85
C GLY A 471 20.21 -2.24 -33.17
N ASN A 472 20.40 -3.54 -33.43
CA ASN A 472 20.90 -4.13 -34.67
C ASN A 472 20.53 -3.32 -35.93
N TYR A 473 21.55 -2.86 -36.64
CA TYR A 473 21.46 -2.21 -37.96
C TYR A 473 21.03 -3.16 -39.09
N ASP A 474 20.46 -4.33 -38.80
CA ASP A 474 20.30 -5.42 -39.76
C ASP A 474 18.86 -5.73 -40.21
N ASP A 475 17.82 -5.04 -39.72
CA ASP A 475 16.44 -5.33 -40.16
C ASP A 475 15.59 -4.07 -40.40
N LEU A 476 16.11 -3.13 -41.20
CA LEU A 476 15.26 -2.25 -42.00
C LEU A 476 15.33 -2.73 -43.45
N PRO A 477 14.37 -3.52 -43.95
CA PRO A 477 14.22 -3.66 -45.39
C PRO A 477 13.81 -2.29 -45.93
N SER A 478 14.78 -1.57 -46.45
CA SER A 478 14.54 -0.38 -47.25
C SER A 478 13.60 -0.77 -48.39
N SER A 479 12.40 -0.18 -48.43
CA SER A 479 11.42 -0.33 -49.50
C SER A 479 11.88 0.24 -50.86
N MET A 480 13.16 0.57 -50.98
CA MET A 480 13.82 1.06 -52.19
C MET A 480 14.63 0.00 -52.97
N ASN A 481 14.75 -1.23 -52.46
CA ASN A 481 15.44 -2.33 -53.17
C ASN A 481 14.49 -3.42 -53.68
N GLN A 482 13.25 -3.06 -54.03
CA GLN A 482 12.31 -4.01 -54.64
C GLN A 482 12.26 -4.00 -56.17
N ASP A 483 13.04 -3.13 -56.83
CA ASP A 483 13.11 -3.11 -58.29
C ASP A 483 14.55 -3.27 -58.79
N ASP A 484 14.70 -4.21 -59.71
CA ASP A 484 15.82 -4.46 -60.60
C ASP A 484 17.17 -4.80 -59.97
N ASN A 485 17.39 -6.10 -59.74
CA ASN A 485 18.71 -6.69 -59.65
C ASN A 485 19.15 -7.14 -61.07
N PRO A 486 19.97 -6.36 -61.82
CA PRO A 486 20.25 -6.60 -63.24
C PRO A 486 21.15 -7.81 -63.52
N PHE A 487 21.49 -8.58 -62.48
CA PHE A 487 22.36 -9.76 -62.57
C PHE A 487 21.64 -11.09 -62.22
N GLN A 488 20.33 -11.08 -61.99
CA GLN A 488 19.56 -12.33 -61.86
C GLN A 488 19.18 -12.89 -63.24
N THR A 489 19.95 -13.86 -63.72
CA THR A 489 19.58 -14.65 -64.90
C THR A 489 18.46 -15.63 -64.55
N LYS A 490 17.22 -15.29 -64.93
CA LYS A 490 16.09 -16.24 -64.89
C LYS A 490 16.32 -17.31 -65.98
N ASN A 491 16.28 -18.58 -65.58
CA ASN A 491 16.42 -19.81 -66.41
C ASN A 491 17.81 -20.48 -66.44
N LEU A 492 18.39 -20.76 -65.27
CA LEU A 492 19.33 -21.89 -65.17
C LEU A 492 18.55 -23.15 -64.74
N PRO A 493 18.79 -24.32 -65.37
CA PRO A 493 18.19 -25.58 -64.94
C PRO A 493 18.66 -25.92 -63.52
N SER A 494 17.79 -26.55 -62.74
CA SER A 494 18.12 -26.95 -61.38
C SER A 494 19.25 -27.99 -61.37
N PRO A 495 20.07 -28.08 -60.29
CA PRO A 495 21.15 -29.06 -60.20
C PRO A 495 20.71 -30.53 -60.40
N HIS A 496 19.45 -30.83 -60.09
CA HIS A 496 18.81 -32.14 -60.34
C HIS A 496 18.45 -32.38 -61.81
N GLU A 497 18.17 -31.32 -62.58
CA GLU A 497 17.95 -31.39 -64.03
C GLU A 497 19.26 -31.37 -64.83
N ALA A 498 20.33 -30.79 -64.26
CA ALA A 498 21.65 -30.73 -64.88
C ALA A 498 22.49 -32.02 -64.69
N PHE A 499 22.29 -32.74 -63.58
CA PHE A 499 23.03 -33.96 -63.25
C PHE A 499 22.03 -35.03 -62.78
N GLY A 500 21.52 -35.81 -63.73
CA GLY A 500 20.50 -36.83 -63.48
C GLY A 500 20.81 -37.75 -62.29
N SER A 501 19.75 -38.14 -61.58
CA SER A 501 19.77 -38.98 -60.39
C SER A 501 20.29 -40.39 -60.70
N ASN A 502 21.49 -40.72 -60.24
CA ASN A 502 21.94 -42.10 -60.09
C ASN A 502 21.94 -42.46 -58.61
N LEU A 503 20.83 -43.06 -58.18
CA LEU A 503 20.81 -44.06 -57.12
C LEU A 503 21.27 -45.38 -57.74
N ASN A 504 22.37 -45.94 -57.24
CA ASN A 504 22.73 -47.35 -57.19
C ASN A 504 23.73 -47.43 -56.02
N ASP A 505 23.35 -47.97 -54.87
CA ASP A 505 23.56 -49.39 -54.50
C ASP A 505 25.01 -49.83 -54.74
N ASP A 506 25.80 -49.83 -53.65
CA ASP A 506 26.41 -51.04 -53.09
C ASP A 506 27.58 -50.65 -52.16
N ASP A 507 27.47 -51.12 -50.91
CA ASP A 507 28.45 -51.80 -50.08
C ASP A 507 29.96 -51.42 -50.06
N GLU A 508 30.51 -51.71 -48.88
CA GLU A 508 31.93 -51.92 -48.54
C GLU A 508 32.79 -50.70 -48.17
N ASP A 509 33.01 -50.60 -46.84
CA ASP A 509 34.29 -50.74 -46.16
C ASP A 509 35.50 -49.89 -46.60
N SER A 510 36.23 -49.51 -45.53
CA SER A 510 37.68 -49.41 -45.48
C SER A 510 38.31 -48.07 -45.89
N ASP A 511 39.07 -47.54 -44.91
CA ASP A 511 40.38 -46.89 -45.13
C ASP A 511 40.38 -45.53 -45.85
N MET A 512 41.03 -44.47 -45.40
CA MET A 512 42.39 -44.36 -44.83
C MET A 512 42.61 -42.85 -44.52
N PRO A 513 43.82 -42.37 -44.12
CA PRO A 513 43.99 -41.48 -42.99
C PRO A 513 44.73 -40.17 -43.37
N PHE A 514 45.33 -39.55 -42.34
CA PHE A 514 46.24 -38.41 -42.28
C PHE A 514 45.61 -37.09 -41.81
#